data_AF-A0A357A8S8-F1
#
_entry.id   AF-A0A357A8S8-F1
#
_cell.length_a   1.000
_cell.length_b   1.000
_cell.length_c   1.000
_cell.angle_alpha   90.00
_cell.angle_beta   90.00
_cell.angle_gamma   90.00
#
_symmetry.space_group_name_H-M   'P 1'
#
loop_
_entity.id
_entity.type
_entity.pdbx_description
1 polymer ?
#
loop_
_entity_poly.entity_id
_entity_poly.type
_entity_poly.pdbx_seq_one_letter_code
_entity_poly.pdbx_strand_id
1 'polypeptide(L)'
;AIAAGAAMNERRRNRGMRPRPVRAVVVGFPNVGKSALINRLLNRKVVHSAARPGITRQLRWIKISADIELLDAPGVIPARLEDQRDAVKLAICDDIGEASYDNQRVAIALLDLLYQLNTHVNTLDKLRSRYEVESANLSSEDYLHTLAQTKYLGDLERAACQLLTDFRKGHLGLFSLELPPLR
;
A
#
# COMPACT_ATOMS: atom_id res chain seq x y z
N ALA A 1 -0.59 22.52 8.08
CA ALA A 1 0.58 22.31 8.96
C ALA A 1 0.91 23.57 9.77
N ILE A 2 1.29 24.68 9.13
CA ILE A 2 1.76 25.92 9.79
C ILE A 2 0.82 26.44 10.90
N ALA A 3 -0.50 26.44 10.66
CA ALA A 3 -1.49 26.89 11.66
C ALA A 3 -1.49 26.07 12.96
N ALA A 4 -1.23 24.75 12.89
CA ALA A 4 -1.23 23.88 14.07
C ALA A 4 0.00 24.13 14.96
N GLY A 5 1.16 24.44 14.37
CA GLY A 5 2.37 24.80 15.09
C GLY A 5 2.22 26.12 15.85
N ALA A 6 1.68 27.14 15.18
CA ALA A 6 1.42 28.45 15.77
C ALA A 6 0.45 28.38 16.95
N ALA A 7 -0.70 27.71 16.79
CA ALA A 7 -1.70 27.55 17.85
C ALA A 7 -1.15 26.79 19.07
N MET A 8 -0.33 25.76 18.87
CA MET A 8 0.31 25.03 19.96
C MET A 8 1.33 25.92 20.71
N ASN A 9 2.11 26.71 19.98
CA ASN A 9 3.09 27.62 20.56
C ASN A 9 2.44 28.81 21.29
N GLU A 10 1.27 29.27 20.84
CA GLU A 10 0.46 30.26 21.56
C GLU A 10 -0.05 29.71 22.90
N ARG A 11 -0.61 28.49 22.91
CA ARG A 11 -1.00 27.81 24.17
C ARG A 11 0.17 27.63 25.14
N ARG A 12 1.39 27.41 24.61
CA ARG A 12 2.61 27.30 25.43
C ARG A 12 2.98 28.64 26.06
N ARG A 13 2.95 29.72 25.28
CA ARG A 13 3.21 31.08 25.78
C ARG A 13 2.25 31.48 26.89
N ASN A 14 0.96 31.18 26.73
CA ASN A 14 -0.07 31.45 27.74
C ASN A 14 0.16 30.70 29.07
N ARG A 15 1.01 29.66 29.07
CA ARG A 15 1.43 28.89 30.25
C ARG A 15 2.84 29.25 30.73
N GLY A 16 3.44 30.34 30.24
CA GLY A 16 4.81 30.76 30.57
C GLY A 16 5.91 29.87 29.97
N MET A 17 5.57 28.97 29.04
CA MET A 17 6.55 28.08 28.41
C MET A 17 7.18 28.71 27.17
N ARG A 18 8.47 28.42 26.93
CA ARG A 18 9.16 28.83 25.71
C ARG A 18 8.58 28.10 24.48
N PRO A 19 8.41 28.79 23.34
CA PRO A 19 7.98 28.13 22.11
C PRO A 19 9.05 27.15 21.62
N ARG A 20 8.61 26.04 21.03
CA ARG A 20 9.48 25.04 20.41
C ARG A 20 8.79 24.39 19.22
N PRO A 21 9.51 23.86 18.23
CA PRO A 21 8.87 23.14 17.13
C PRO A 21 7.98 22.01 17.64
N VAL A 22 6.80 21.85 17.02
CA VAL A 22 5.93 20.69 17.22
C VAL A 22 6.57 19.52 16.49
N ARG A 23 6.82 18.44 17.23
CA ARG A 23 7.37 17.21 16.70
C ARG A 23 6.23 16.25 16.38
N ALA A 24 6.20 15.74 15.16
CA ALA A 24 5.28 14.69 14.74
C ALA A 24 6.07 13.56 14.07
N VAL A 25 5.50 12.36 14.07
CA VAL A 25 6.11 11.16 13.49
C VAL A 25 5.19 10.61 12.40
N VAL A 26 5.77 10.14 11.30
CA VAL A 26 5.04 9.42 10.26
C VAL A 26 5.29 7.92 10.46
N VAL A 27 4.24 7.16 10.80
CA VAL A 27 4.29 5.72 11.07
C VAL A 27 3.38 4.99 10.09
N GLY A 28 3.77 3.78 9.69
CA GLY A 28 2.99 2.90 8.84
C GLY A 28 3.84 1.77 8.26
N PHE A 29 3.20 0.83 7.56
CA PHE A 29 3.87 -0.26 6.85
C PHE A 29 4.88 0.25 5.81
N PRO A 30 5.85 -0.56 5.36
CA PRO A 30 6.67 -0.25 4.19
C PRO A 30 5.82 0.07 2.96
N ASN A 31 6.41 0.76 1.98
CA ASN A 31 5.80 1.06 0.67
C ASN A 31 4.49 1.87 0.61
N VAL A 32 3.81 2.15 1.73
CA VAL A 32 2.60 3.02 1.79
C VAL A 32 2.81 4.51 1.42
N GLY A 33 4.00 4.89 0.95
CA GLY A 33 4.27 6.26 0.49
C GLY A 33 4.66 7.27 1.58
N LYS A 34 5.08 6.85 2.78
CA LYS A 34 5.53 7.74 3.87
C LYS A 34 6.54 8.81 3.41
N SER A 35 7.62 8.38 2.75
CA SER A 35 8.66 9.29 2.26
C SER A 35 8.18 10.18 1.10
N ALA A 36 7.25 9.69 0.28
CA ALA A 36 6.63 10.48 -0.78
C ALA A 36 5.74 11.59 -0.18
N LEU A 37 4.97 11.29 0.87
CA LEU A 37 4.18 12.27 1.62
C LEU A 37 5.09 13.35 2.22
N ILE A 38 6.20 12.97 2.84
CA ILE A 38 7.18 13.92 3.41
C ILE A 38 7.75 14.85 2.32
N ASN A 39 8.20 14.29 1.20
CA ASN A 39 8.71 15.08 0.08
C ASN A 39 7.65 16.04 -0.48
N ARG A 40 6.39 15.60 -0.57
CA ARG A 40 5.27 16.44 -1.00
C ARG A 40 4.97 17.58 -0.01
N LEU A 41 5.03 17.31 1.30
CA LEU A 41 4.87 18.35 2.33
C LEU A 41 5.98 19.41 2.28
N LEU A 42 7.17 19.03 1.80
CA LEU A 42 8.33 19.91 1.69
C LEU A 42 8.49 20.57 0.32
N ASN A 43 7.66 20.21 -0.67
CA ASN A 43 7.79 20.59 -2.07
C ASN A 43 9.21 20.38 -2.66
N ARG A 44 9.98 19.45 -2.10
CA ARG A 44 11.35 19.13 -2.55
C ARG A 44 11.73 17.72 -2.13
N LYS A 45 12.67 17.12 -2.85
CA LYS A 45 13.16 15.75 -2.58
C LYS A 45 14.19 15.78 -1.45
N VAL A 46 13.75 15.59 -0.20
CA VAL A 46 14.61 15.53 1.00
C VAL A 46 14.90 14.10 1.43
N VAL A 47 13.92 13.21 1.23
CA VAL A 47 13.98 11.80 1.61
C VAL A 47 14.07 10.94 0.36
N HIS A 48 14.93 9.91 0.39
CA HIS A 48 14.96 8.93 -0.68
C HIS A 48 13.64 8.14 -0.66
N SER A 49 12.89 8.22 -1.75
CA SER A 49 11.60 7.53 -1.90
C SER A 49 11.71 6.60 -3.09
N ALA A 50 11.68 5.30 -2.85
CA ALA A 50 11.48 4.27 -3.86
C ALA A 50 10.62 3.15 -3.27
N ALA A 51 9.91 2.41 -4.12
CA ALA A 51 9.03 1.31 -3.75
C ALA A 51 9.85 0.03 -3.54
N ARG A 52 10.77 0.04 -2.58
CA ARG A 52 11.51 -1.14 -2.14
C ARG A 52 11.54 -1.17 -0.61
N PRO A 53 11.20 -2.29 0.03
CA PRO A 53 11.34 -2.44 1.48
C PRO A 53 12.78 -2.12 1.93
N GLY A 54 12.93 -1.47 3.09
CA GLY A 54 14.24 -1.24 3.72
C GLY A 54 15.05 -0.04 3.22
N ILE A 55 14.44 0.92 2.50
CA ILE A 55 15.09 2.16 2.06
C ILE A 55 15.35 3.14 3.22
N THR A 56 14.33 3.42 4.03
CA THR A 56 14.49 4.27 5.23
C THR A 56 15.10 3.40 6.32
N ARG A 57 16.41 3.50 6.55
CA ARG A 57 17.14 2.66 7.53
C ARG A 57 17.37 3.34 8.88
N GLN A 58 17.13 4.64 8.96
CA GLN A 58 17.43 5.46 10.15
C GLN A 58 16.30 6.44 10.43
N LEU A 59 16.04 6.67 11.72
CA LEU A 59 15.17 7.72 12.20
C LEU A 59 15.80 9.08 11.91
N ARG A 60 15.10 9.95 11.15
CA ARG A 60 15.60 11.28 10.81
C ARG A 60 14.57 12.35 11.11
N TRP A 61 14.97 13.37 11.88
CA TRP A 61 14.19 14.59 12.02
C TRP A 61 14.34 15.47 10.78
N ILE A 62 13.21 15.91 10.24
CA ILE A 62 13.10 16.73 9.05
C ILE A 62 12.29 17.96 9.41
N LYS A 63 12.92 19.12 9.33
CA LYS A 63 12.26 20.39 9.58
C LYS A 63 11.37 20.75 8.39
N ILE A 64 10.06 20.83 8.63
CA ILE A 64 9.09 21.34 7.64
C ILE A 64 9.04 22.86 7.69
N SER A 65 8.99 23.42 8.89
CA SER A 65 8.93 24.87 9.10
C SER A 65 9.62 25.25 10.41
N ALA A 66 9.65 26.53 10.75
CA ALA A 66 10.13 26.99 12.06
C ALA A 66 9.37 26.34 13.23
N ASP A 67 8.10 26.01 13.02
CA ASP A 67 7.20 25.50 14.06
C ASP A 67 6.94 24.00 13.99
N ILE A 68 7.44 23.27 12.98
CA ILE A 68 7.14 21.83 12.78
C ILE A 68 8.37 21.03 12.33
N GLU A 69 8.60 19.92 13.04
CA GLU A 69 9.57 18.87 12.72
C GLU A 69 8.84 17.53 12.53
N LEU A 70 9.14 16.83 11.44
CA LEU A 70 8.69 15.46 11.19
C LEU A 70 9.81 14.45 11.42
N LEU A 71 9.49 13.35 12.07
CA LEU A 71 10.33 12.18 12.12
C LEU A 71 9.98 11.24 10.96
N ASP A 72 10.91 11.07 10.04
CA ASP A 72 10.88 10.00 9.04
C ASP A 72 11.31 8.69 9.73
N ALA A 73 10.39 7.74 9.80
CA ALA A 73 10.63 6.43 10.39
C ALA A 73 10.59 5.32 9.33
N PRO A 74 11.40 4.26 9.48
CA PRO A 74 11.26 3.05 8.67
C PRO A 74 9.82 2.56 8.63
N GLY A 75 9.44 1.89 7.54
CA GLY A 75 8.22 1.09 7.55
C GLY A 75 8.30 0.06 8.67
N VAL A 76 7.28 0.02 9.53
CA VAL A 76 7.24 -0.91 10.66
C VAL A 76 6.34 -2.08 10.26
N ILE A 77 6.90 -3.28 10.26
CA ILE A 77 6.14 -4.54 10.15
C ILE A 77 6.12 -5.16 11.56
N PRO A 78 4.94 -5.49 12.11
CA PRO A 78 4.84 -6.26 13.36
C PRO A 78 5.58 -7.60 13.26
N ALA A 79 6.18 -8.06 14.36
CA ALA A 79 6.88 -9.35 14.38
C ALA A 79 5.95 -10.55 14.13
N ARG A 80 4.65 -10.39 14.41
CA ARG A 80 3.59 -11.35 14.10
C ARG A 80 2.39 -10.58 13.54
N LEU A 81 1.92 -11.03 12.37
CA LEU A 81 0.62 -10.63 11.83
C LEU A 81 -0.37 -11.71 12.27
N GLU A 82 -1.29 -11.35 13.16
CA GLU A 82 -2.23 -12.32 13.74
C GLU A 82 -3.36 -12.69 12.78
N ASP A 83 -3.81 -11.74 11.95
CA ASP A 83 -4.82 -11.99 10.93
C ASP A 83 -4.16 -12.30 9.57
N GLN A 84 -4.32 -13.55 9.14
CA GLN A 84 -3.83 -14.02 7.85
C GLN A 84 -4.50 -13.29 6.67
N ARG A 85 -5.76 -12.86 6.80
CA ARG A 85 -6.47 -12.12 5.75
C ARG A 85 -5.83 -10.76 5.52
N ASP A 86 -5.45 -10.06 6.57
CA ASP A 86 -4.78 -8.76 6.46
C ASP A 86 -3.36 -8.91 5.94
N ALA A 87 -2.64 -9.97 6.36
CA ALA A 87 -1.34 -10.30 5.81
C ALA A 87 -1.38 -10.53 4.29
N VAL A 88 -2.41 -11.24 3.79
CA VAL A 88 -2.61 -11.45 2.36
C VAL A 88 -2.88 -10.14 1.63
N LYS A 89 -3.74 -9.25 2.15
CA LYS A 89 -3.97 -7.93 1.52
C LYS A 89 -2.69 -7.10 1.46
N LEU A 90 -1.89 -7.11 2.53
CA LEU A 90 -0.59 -6.45 2.56
C LEU A 90 0.36 -7.03 1.50
N ALA A 91 0.33 -8.35 1.26
CA ALA A 91 1.12 -8.98 0.21
C ALA A 91 0.62 -8.57 -1.20
N ILE A 92 -0.70 -8.55 -1.41
CA ILE A 92 -1.30 -8.09 -2.68
C ILE A 92 -0.86 -6.66 -3.00
N CYS A 93 -0.85 -5.77 -2.00
CA CYS A 93 -0.45 -4.36 -2.14
C CYS A 93 1.06 -4.11 -2.14
N ASP A 94 1.90 -5.15 -1.96
CA ASP A 94 3.36 -5.06 -1.83
C ASP A 94 3.85 -4.26 -0.59
N ASP A 95 3.11 -4.31 0.51
CA ASP A 95 3.46 -3.63 1.76
C ASP A 95 4.40 -4.47 2.65
N ILE A 96 4.41 -5.80 2.45
CA ILE A 96 5.24 -6.78 3.17
C ILE A 96 6.18 -7.53 2.23
N GLY A 97 7.02 -6.80 1.49
CA GLY A 97 8.09 -7.25 0.57
C GLY A 97 8.04 -8.66 -0.06
N GLU A 98 8.17 -8.70 -1.39
CA GLU A 98 8.07 -9.89 -2.26
C GLU A 98 8.74 -11.20 -1.79
N ALA A 99 9.87 -11.16 -1.06
CA ALA A 99 10.51 -12.38 -0.54
C ALA A 99 9.71 -13.10 0.57
N SER A 100 8.62 -12.50 1.06
CA SER A 100 7.87 -12.97 2.22
C SER A 100 6.66 -13.83 1.86
N TYR A 101 6.34 -13.96 0.57
CA TYR A 101 5.14 -14.66 0.11
C TYR A 101 5.34 -15.34 -1.25
N ASP A 102 4.49 -16.34 -1.52
CA ASP A 102 4.44 -17.01 -2.82
C ASP A 102 3.50 -16.25 -3.77
N ASN A 103 4.01 -15.85 -4.95
CA ASN A 103 3.25 -15.02 -5.88
C ASN A 103 1.99 -15.71 -6.40
N GLN A 104 2.04 -17.02 -6.66
CA GLN A 104 0.88 -17.77 -7.16
C GLN A 104 -0.22 -17.81 -6.10
N ARG A 105 0.12 -18.10 -4.85
CA ARG A 105 -0.84 -18.11 -3.74
C ARG A 105 -1.45 -16.73 -3.48
N VAL A 106 -0.66 -15.66 -3.55
CA VAL A 106 -1.16 -14.29 -3.38
C VAL A 106 -2.00 -13.85 -4.57
N ALA A 107 -1.67 -14.28 -5.79
CA ALA A 107 -2.48 -14.04 -6.99
C ALA A 107 -3.83 -14.77 -6.94
N ILE A 108 -3.86 -16.02 -6.48
CA ILE A 108 -5.10 -16.77 -6.24
C ILE A 108 -5.96 -16.06 -5.20
N ALA A 109 -5.37 -15.63 -4.08
CA ALA A 109 -6.11 -14.91 -3.06
C ALA A 109 -6.62 -13.53 -3.54
N LEU A 110 -5.88 -12.85 -4.42
CA LEU A 110 -6.38 -11.66 -5.11
C LEU A 110 -7.62 -12.02 -5.95
N LEU A 111 -7.58 -13.08 -6.75
CA LEU A 111 -8.74 -13.52 -7.56
C LEU A 111 -9.95 -13.85 -6.68
N ASP A 112 -9.76 -14.52 -5.55
CA ASP A 112 -10.82 -14.79 -4.57
C ASP A 112 -11.48 -13.49 -4.09
N LEU A 113 -10.66 -12.48 -3.74
CA LEU A 113 -11.17 -11.16 -3.35
C LEU A 113 -11.87 -10.46 -4.50
N LEU A 114 -11.35 -10.54 -5.73
CA LEU A 114 -11.99 -9.95 -6.90
C LEU A 114 -13.36 -10.57 -7.15
N TYR A 115 -13.49 -11.90 -7.02
CA TYR A 115 -14.76 -12.60 -7.19
C TYR A 115 -15.78 -12.17 -6.14
N GLN A 116 -15.35 -12.05 -4.88
CA GLN A 116 -16.20 -11.56 -3.79
C GLN A 116 -16.65 -10.11 -3.99
N LEU A 117 -15.74 -9.25 -4.46
CA LEU A 117 -16.01 -7.84 -4.70
C LEU A 117 -16.82 -7.58 -5.98
N ASN A 118 -17.00 -8.59 -6.86
CA ASN A 118 -17.65 -8.40 -8.15
C ASN A 118 -19.08 -7.84 -8.04
N THR A 119 -19.78 -8.19 -6.97
CA THR A 119 -21.15 -7.71 -6.69
C THR A 119 -21.20 -6.21 -6.38
N HIS A 120 -20.09 -5.60 -5.97
CA HIS A 120 -19.98 -4.19 -5.59
C HIS A 120 -19.20 -3.36 -6.61
N VAL A 121 -18.23 -4.01 -7.27
CA VAL A 121 -17.32 -3.42 -8.24
C VAL A 121 -17.24 -4.45 -9.36
N ASN A 122 -17.56 -4.13 -10.62
CA ASN A 122 -17.52 -5.07 -11.75
C ASN A 122 -16.08 -5.56 -12.07
N THR A 123 -15.46 -6.31 -11.16
CA THR A 123 -14.08 -6.82 -11.20
C THR A 123 -13.91 -7.88 -12.27
N LEU A 124 -14.93 -8.72 -12.51
CA LEU A 124 -14.89 -9.73 -13.57
C LEU A 124 -14.83 -9.10 -14.96
N ASP A 125 -15.60 -8.02 -15.20
CA ASP A 125 -15.53 -7.28 -16.46
C ASP A 125 -14.16 -6.64 -16.67
N LYS A 126 -13.55 -6.13 -15.59
CA LYS A 126 -12.20 -5.56 -15.61
C LYS A 126 -11.14 -6.63 -15.94
N LEU A 127 -11.25 -7.82 -15.33
CA LEU A 127 -10.39 -8.97 -15.66
C LEU A 127 -10.55 -9.40 -17.12
N ARG A 128 -11.80 -9.57 -17.57
CA ARG A 128 -12.12 -9.93 -18.95
C ARG A 128 -11.58 -8.88 -19.93
N SER A 129 -11.76 -7.60 -19.66
CA SER A 129 -11.24 -6.52 -20.52
C SER A 129 -9.72 -6.48 -20.54
N ARG A 130 -9.04 -6.87 -19.45
CA ARG A 130 -7.58 -6.84 -19.37
C ARG A 130 -6.92 -8.05 -20.03
N TYR A 131 -7.48 -9.24 -19.80
CA TYR A 131 -6.85 -10.50 -20.16
C TYR A 131 -7.57 -11.26 -21.27
N GLU A 132 -8.78 -10.86 -21.66
CA GLU A 132 -9.59 -11.54 -22.67
C GLU A 132 -9.87 -13.02 -22.31
N VAL A 133 -9.83 -13.35 -21.01
CA VAL A 133 -10.15 -14.67 -20.47
C VAL A 133 -11.49 -14.59 -19.76
N GLU A 134 -12.40 -15.51 -20.06
CA GLU A 134 -13.67 -15.62 -19.34
C GLU A 134 -13.45 -16.11 -17.91
N SER A 135 -13.90 -15.32 -16.93
CA SER A 135 -13.79 -15.63 -15.50
C SER A 135 -15.06 -16.24 -14.92
N ALA A 136 -16.18 -16.19 -15.65
CA ALA A 136 -17.45 -16.69 -15.16
C ALA A 136 -17.38 -18.22 -14.98
N ASN A 137 -17.65 -18.69 -13.77
CA ASN A 137 -17.69 -20.12 -13.37
C ASN A 137 -16.35 -20.84 -13.22
N LEU A 138 -15.21 -20.14 -13.31
CA LEU A 138 -13.91 -20.74 -12.99
C LEU A 138 -13.58 -20.57 -11.51
N SER A 139 -12.90 -21.54 -10.91
CA SER A 139 -12.22 -21.32 -9.64
C SER A 139 -11.05 -20.33 -9.82
N SER A 140 -10.58 -19.73 -8.73
CA SER A 140 -9.43 -18.81 -8.77
C SER A 140 -8.16 -19.49 -9.26
N GLU A 141 -7.96 -20.77 -8.91
CA GLU A 141 -6.83 -21.58 -9.39
C GLU A 141 -6.96 -21.86 -10.90
N ASP A 142 -8.15 -22.29 -11.36
CA ASP A 142 -8.40 -22.59 -12.76
C ASP A 142 -8.29 -21.34 -13.64
N TYR A 143 -8.72 -20.18 -13.13
CA TYR A 143 -8.56 -18.92 -13.84
C TYR A 143 -7.09 -18.58 -14.03
N LEU A 144 -6.27 -18.67 -12.96
CA LEU A 144 -4.84 -18.41 -13.05
C LEU A 144 -4.15 -19.38 -14.01
N HIS A 145 -4.53 -20.66 -13.99
CA HIS A 145 -4.00 -21.65 -14.92
C HIS A 145 -4.40 -21.37 -16.36
N THR A 146 -5.66 -21.01 -16.60
CA THR A 146 -6.17 -20.62 -17.93
C THR A 146 -5.46 -19.37 -18.45
N LEU A 147 -5.25 -18.37 -17.58
CA LEU A 147 -4.50 -17.16 -17.91
C LEU A 147 -3.06 -17.49 -18.31
N ALA A 148 -2.39 -18.35 -17.55
CA ALA A 148 -1.03 -18.79 -17.86
C ALA A 148 -0.95 -19.49 -19.22
N GLN A 149 -1.86 -20.43 -19.50
CA GLN A 149 -1.89 -21.16 -20.77
C GLN A 149 -2.17 -20.25 -21.96
N THR A 150 -3.08 -19.30 -21.82
CA THR A 150 -3.54 -18.45 -22.93
C THR A 150 -2.62 -17.28 -23.23
N LYS A 151 -2.02 -16.65 -22.20
CA LYS A 151 -1.25 -15.40 -22.36
C LYS A 151 0.24 -15.53 -22.02
N TYR A 152 0.66 -16.60 -21.34
CA TYR A 152 2.02 -16.73 -20.80
C TYR A 152 2.67 -18.09 -21.08
N LEU A 153 2.25 -18.80 -22.15
CA LEU A 153 2.86 -20.07 -22.58
C LEU A 153 2.88 -21.15 -21.47
N GLY A 154 1.88 -21.14 -20.59
CA GLY A 154 1.78 -22.06 -19.46
C GLY A 154 2.62 -21.68 -18.23
N ASP A 155 3.32 -20.55 -18.26
CA ASP A 155 4.10 -20.05 -17.12
C ASP A 155 3.19 -19.41 -16.05
N LEU A 156 2.87 -20.22 -15.04
CA LEU A 156 2.03 -19.83 -13.89
C LEU A 156 2.63 -18.68 -13.07
N GLU A 157 3.95 -18.73 -12.84
CA GLU A 157 4.65 -17.73 -12.02
C GLU A 157 4.60 -16.36 -12.69
N ARG A 158 4.85 -16.33 -14.01
CA ARG A 158 4.77 -15.12 -14.80
C ARG A 158 3.35 -14.55 -14.86
N ALA A 159 2.34 -15.42 -15.01
CA ALA A 159 0.94 -15.00 -14.98
C ALA A 159 0.56 -14.38 -13.62
N ALA A 160 0.95 -15.02 -12.52
CA ALA A 160 0.71 -14.53 -11.16
C ALA A 160 1.38 -13.18 -10.90
N CYS A 161 2.67 -13.04 -11.23
CA CYS A 161 3.41 -11.80 -11.10
C CYS A 161 2.78 -10.66 -11.92
N GLN A 162 2.35 -10.96 -13.14
CA GLN A 162 1.73 -9.98 -14.01
C GLN A 162 0.35 -9.55 -13.50
N LEU A 163 -0.45 -10.49 -12.97
CA LEU A 163 -1.74 -10.19 -12.35
C LEU A 163 -1.60 -9.25 -11.15
N LEU A 164 -0.68 -9.55 -10.24
CA LEU A 164 -0.38 -8.70 -9.09
C LEU A 164 0.13 -7.33 -9.54
N THR A 165 1.01 -7.28 -10.54
CA THR A 165 1.54 -6.03 -11.08
C THR A 165 0.44 -5.16 -11.69
N ASP A 166 -0.48 -5.74 -12.46
CA ASP A 166 -1.58 -5.02 -13.09
C ASP A 166 -2.58 -4.49 -12.05
N PHE A 167 -2.81 -5.23 -10.97
CA PHE A 167 -3.57 -4.72 -9.83
C PHE A 167 -2.85 -3.53 -9.17
N ARG A 168 -1.57 -3.70 -8.78
CA ARG A 168 -0.77 -2.67 -8.08
C ARG A 168 -0.61 -1.38 -8.88
N LYS A 169 -0.56 -1.47 -10.21
CA LYS A 169 -0.50 -0.31 -11.13
C LYS A 169 -1.86 0.30 -11.45
N GLY A 170 -2.96 -0.31 -10.97
CA GLY A 170 -4.32 0.15 -11.24
C GLY A 170 -4.81 -0.14 -12.66
N HIS A 171 -4.17 -1.05 -13.40
CA HIS A 171 -4.61 -1.46 -14.74
C HIS A 171 -5.93 -2.24 -14.72
N LEU A 172 -6.30 -2.83 -13.57
CA LEU A 172 -7.62 -3.40 -13.33
C LEU A 172 -8.64 -2.35 -12.86
N GLY A 173 -8.27 -1.07 -12.86
CA GLY A 173 -9.05 0.05 -12.30
C GLY A 173 -8.77 0.30 -10.82
N LEU A 174 -9.31 1.40 -10.32
CA LEU A 174 -9.12 1.85 -8.93
C LEU A 174 -10.29 1.38 -8.07
N PHE A 175 -10.00 0.56 -7.06
CA PHE A 175 -10.98 0.11 -6.06
C PHE A 175 -10.26 -0.36 -4.79
N SER A 176 -11.00 -0.44 -3.69
CA SER A 176 -10.49 -0.92 -2.40
C SER A 176 -10.70 -2.43 -2.29
N LEU A 177 -9.73 -3.13 -1.68
CA LEU A 177 -9.88 -4.53 -1.28
C LEU A 177 -10.75 -4.69 -0.02
N GLU A 178 -11.00 -3.59 0.69
CA GLU A 178 -11.82 -3.55 1.88
C GLU A 178 -13.03 -2.65 1.67
N LEU A 179 -14.19 -3.17 2.06
CA LEU A 179 -15.41 -2.38 2.16
C LEU A 179 -15.45 -1.69 3.53
N PRO A 180 -16.04 -0.49 3.62
CA PRO A 180 -16.23 0.16 4.91
C PRO A 180 -17.05 -0.75 5.84
N PRO A 181 -16.79 -0.74 7.15
CA PRO A 181 -17.57 -1.52 8.11
C PRO A 181 -19.05 -1.12 8.01
N LEU A 182 -19.93 -2.11 8.05
CA LEU A 182 -21.37 -1.88 8.17
C LEU A 182 -21.59 -1.11 9.48
N ARG A 183 -22.19 0.08 9.37
CA ARG A 183 -22.53 0.93 10.53
C ARG A 183 -23.73 0.38 11.27
#